data_AF-A0A953W8S6-F1
#
_entry.id   AF-A0A953W8S6-F1
#
_cell.length_a   1.000
_cell.length_b   1.000
_cell.length_c   1.000
_cell.angle_alpha   90.00
_cell.angle_beta   90.00
_cell.angle_gamma   90.00
#
_symmetry.space_group_name_H-M   'P 1'
#
loop_
_entity.id
_entity.type
_entity.pdbx_description
1 polymer ?
#
loop_
_entity_poly.entity_id
_entity_poly.type
_entity_poly.pdbx_seq_one_letter_code
_entity_poly.pdbx_strand_id
1 'polypeptide(L)' 'GSVEHMNEEAGAIWMQRLLGVYERAVWLNPVPQKHWNYSSSINLVRELMEDRMYPLTLSGLDEAMSELRR' A
#
# COMPACT_ATOMS: atom_id res chain seq x y z
N GLY A 1 3.74 -21.21 -2.77
CA GLY A 1 2.51 -21.80 -3.34
C GLY A 1 1.47 -20.72 -3.53
N SER A 2 1.49 -20.06 -4.68
CA SER A 2 0.52 -19.02 -5.07
C SER A 2 0.38 -19.04 -6.60
N VAL A 3 0.17 -20.23 -7.16
CA VAL A 3 0.07 -20.45 -8.62
C VAL A 3 -1.16 -21.28 -8.99
N GLU A 4 -1.97 -21.75 -8.01
CA GLU A 4 -3.12 -22.62 -8.30
C GLU A 4 -4.47 -21.89 -8.30
N HIS A 5 -4.51 -20.62 -7.93
CA HIS A 5 -5.72 -19.79 -8.01
C HIS A 5 -5.38 -18.58 -8.88
N MET A 6 -5.71 -18.63 -10.17
CA MET A 6 -5.79 -17.42 -10.97
C MET A 6 -6.92 -16.58 -10.37
N ASN A 7 -6.57 -15.43 -9.80
CA ASN A 7 -7.60 -14.49 -9.36
C ASN A 7 -8.46 -14.12 -10.58
N GLU A 8 -9.78 -14.22 -10.44
CA GLU A 8 -10.72 -13.81 -11.50
C GLU A 8 -10.57 -12.32 -11.85
N GLU A 9 -10.09 -11.53 -10.88
CA GLU A 9 -9.78 -10.10 -11.04
C GLU A 9 -8.37 -9.77 -10.58
N ALA A 10 -7.74 -8.80 -11.24
CA ALA A 10 -6.41 -8.33 -10.84
C ALA A 10 -6.47 -7.67 -9.45
N GLY A 11 -5.47 -7.94 -8.60
CA GLY A 11 -5.39 -7.38 -7.26
C GLY A 11 -5.44 -5.84 -7.21
N ALA A 12 -4.95 -5.17 -8.26
CA ALA A 12 -5.06 -3.72 -8.40
C ALA A 12 -6.51 -3.22 -8.49
N ILE A 13 -7.40 -3.97 -9.16
CA ILE A 13 -8.83 -3.63 -9.26
C ILE A 13 -9.50 -3.75 -7.90
N TRP A 14 -9.17 -4.80 -7.14
CA TRP A 14 -9.62 -4.96 -5.76
C TRP A 14 -9.16 -3.82 -4.86
N MET A 15 -7.89 -3.43 -4.95
CA MET A 15 -7.35 -2.28 -4.22
C MET A 15 -8.08 -0.99 -4.58
N GLN A 16 -8.33 -0.72 -5.86
CA GLN A 16 -9.09 0.46 -6.29
C GLN A 16 -10.50 0.50 -5.69
N ARG A 17 -11.21 -0.64 -5.67
CA ARG A 17 -12.53 -0.73 -5.04
C ARG A 17 -12.46 -0.48 -3.53
N LEU A 18 -11.47 -1.08 -2.85
CA LEU A 18 -11.26 -0.89 -1.42
C LEU A 18 -11.02 0.59 -1.08
N LEU A 19 -10.13 1.24 -1.82
CA LEU A 19 -9.81 2.66 -1.64
C LEU A 19 -10.96 3.59 -2.02
N GLY A 20 -11.84 3.16 -2.93
CA GLY A 20 -13.08 3.86 -3.23
C GLY A 20 -14.14 3.78 -2.13
N VAL A 21 -14.08 2.76 -1.25
CA VAL A 21 -14.96 2.63 -0.08
C VAL A 21 -14.35 3.32 1.15
N TYR A 22 -13.03 3.18 1.33
CA TYR A 22 -12.28 3.76 2.44
C TYR A 22 -11.38 4.88 1.93
N GLU A 23 -11.95 6.08 1.80
CA GLU A 23 -11.23 7.27 1.29
C GLU A 23 -9.99 7.60 2.15
N ARG A 24 -10.03 7.27 3.44
CA ARG A 24 -8.90 7.42 4.37
C ARG A 24 -8.23 6.08 4.62
N ALA A 25 -7.21 5.78 3.82
CA ALA A 25 -6.41 4.57 3.95
C ALA A 25 -4.92 4.89 3.77
N VAL A 26 -4.10 4.17 4.55
CA VAL A 26 -2.63 4.23 4.51
C VAL A 26 -2.07 2.81 4.46
N TRP A 27 -0.89 2.66 3.88
CA TRP A 27 -0.20 1.37 3.79
C TRP A 27 1.08 1.40 4.61
N LEU A 28 1.19 0.51 5.59
CA LEU A 28 2.40 0.32 6.36
C LEU A 28 3.30 -0.71 5.66
N ASN A 29 4.45 -0.27 5.17
CA ASN A 29 5.40 -1.13 4.47
C ASN A 29 6.53 -1.58 5.40
N PRO A 30 6.67 -2.90 5.68
CA PRO A 30 7.75 -3.42 6.51
C PRO A 30 9.11 -3.44 5.78
N VAL A 31 9.13 -3.31 4.45
CA VAL A 31 10.37 -3.24 3.68
C VAL A 31 11.08 -1.91 4.00
N PRO A 32 12.40 -1.90 4.28
CA PRO A 32 13.13 -0.66 4.49
C PRO A 32 12.94 0.31 3.32
N GLN A 33 12.66 1.58 3.61
CA GLN A 33 12.26 2.58 2.60
C GLN A 33 13.26 2.73 1.45
N LYS A 34 14.56 2.64 1.74
CA LYS A 34 15.63 2.61 0.74
C LYS A 34 15.49 1.52 -0.32
N HIS A 35 14.72 0.46 -0.06
CA HIS A 35 14.52 -0.66 -0.97
C HIS A 35 13.17 -0.60 -1.69
N TRP A 36 12.32 0.40 -1.45
CA TRP A 36 10.98 0.41 -2.05
C TRP A 36 11.01 0.47 -3.58
N ASN A 37 12.05 1.06 -4.18
CA ASN A 37 12.19 1.14 -5.63
C ASN A 37 12.70 -0.17 -6.27
N TYR A 38 13.03 -1.19 -5.49
CA TYR A 38 13.64 -2.43 -5.99
C TYR A 38 12.60 -3.43 -6.52
N SER A 39 11.35 -3.36 -6.06
CA SER A 39 10.29 -4.26 -6.51
C SER A 39 9.23 -3.49 -7.28
N SER A 40 8.92 -3.95 -8.49
CA SER A 40 7.82 -3.41 -9.30
C SER A 40 6.48 -3.46 -8.56
N SER A 41 6.26 -4.49 -7.72
CA SER A 41 5.02 -4.59 -6.93
C SER A 41 4.93 -3.50 -5.86
N ILE A 42 6.05 -3.08 -5.25
CA ILE A 42 6.04 -2.00 -4.26
C ILE A 42 5.75 -0.66 -4.95
N ASN A 43 6.32 -0.43 -6.14
CA ASN A 43 6.02 0.77 -6.92
C ASN A 43 4.54 0.80 -7.34
N LEU A 44 3.98 -0.32 -7.81
CA LEU A 44 2.56 -0.42 -8.15
C LEU A 44 1.67 -0.13 -6.93
N VAL A 45 1.98 -0.69 -5.76
CA VAL A 45 1.22 -0.38 -4.53
C VAL A 45 1.37 1.09 -4.15
N ARG A 46 2.53 1.71 -4.35
CA ARG A 46 2.73 3.15 -4.09
C ARG A 46 1.85 4.02 -4.98
N GLU A 47 1.78 3.70 -6.26
CA GLU A 47 0.90 4.39 -7.21
C GLU A 47 -0.58 4.22 -6.82
N LEU A 48 -0.99 2.99 -6.49
CA LEU A 48 -2.37 2.73 -6.03
C LEU A 48 -2.72 3.45 -4.73
N MET A 49 -1.75 3.58 -3.82
CA MET A 49 -1.92 4.28 -2.55
C MET A 49 -1.73 5.80 -2.67
N GLU A 50 -1.43 6.34 -3.86
CA GLU A 50 -1.17 7.77 -4.09
C GLU A 50 -0.14 8.34 -3.12
N ASP A 51 0.99 7.64 -2.98
CA ASP A 51 2.09 7.97 -2.06
C ASP A 51 1.73 7.95 -0.56
N ARG A 52 0.54 7.47 -0.15
CA ARG A 52 0.16 7.21 1.25
C ARG A 52 0.74 5.90 1.82
N MET A 53 2.04 5.70 1.60
CA MET A 53 2.83 4.58 2.11
C MET A 53 3.83 5.06 3.16
N TYR A 54 3.85 4.38 4.32
CA TYR A 54 4.70 4.75 5.44
C TYR A 54 5.55 3.56 5.91
N PRO A 55 6.79 3.77 6.37
CA PRO A 55 7.63 2.70 6.88
C PRO A 55 7.11 2.19 8.22
N LEU A 56 7.34 0.91 8.53
CA LEU A 56 6.98 0.33 9.83
C LEU A 56 8.00 0.74 10.93
N THR A 57 8.01 2.02 11.28
CA THR A 57 8.79 2.63 12.37
C THR A 57 7.87 3.49 13.23
N LEU A 58 8.32 3.91 14.43
CA LEU A 58 7.51 4.80 15.26
C LEU A 58 7.17 6.12 14.54
N SER A 59 8.14 6.75 13.88
CA SER A 59 7.92 7.95 13.06
C SER A 59 6.93 7.69 11.93
N GLY A 60 7.07 6.57 11.22
CA GLY A 60 6.17 6.23 10.12
C GLY A 60 4.74 5.95 10.59
N LEU A 61 4.56 5.39 11.79
CA LEU A 61 3.24 5.23 12.41
C LEU A 61 2.62 6.59 12.77
N ASP A 62 3.41 7.52 13.31
CA ASP A 62 2.93 8.88 13.63
C ASP A 62 2.51 9.63 12.36
N GLU A 63 3.30 9.55 11.29
CA GLU A 63 3.00 10.13 9.98
C GLU A 63 1.72 9.52 9.37
N ALA A 64 1.61 8.18 9.40
CA ALA A 64 0.43 7.47 8.92
C ALA A 64 -0.84 7.88 9.68
N MET A 65 -0.75 8.03 11.00
CA MET A 65 -1.86 8.49 11.83
C MET A 65 -2.23 9.95 11.57
N SER A 66 -1.25 10.80 11.25
CA SER A 66 -1.51 12.19 10.85
C SER A 66 -2.27 12.26 9.53
N GLU A 67 -1.89 11.45 8.54
CA GLU A 67 -2.59 11.39 7.24
C GLU A 67 -4.04 10.93 7.40
N LEU A 68 -4.28 9.90 8.21
CA LEU A 68 -5.64 9.41 8.48
C LEU A 68 -6.56 10.42 9.20
N ARG A 69 -5.99 11.44 9.86
CA ARG A 69 -6.74 12.49 10.55
C ARG A 69 -7.14 13.65 9.64
N ARG A 70 -6.54 13.77 8.46
CA ARG A 70 -6.82 14.82 7.49
C ARG A 70 -8.18 14.60 6.83
#